data_AF-A0A954P6F4-F1
#
_entry.id   AF-A0A954P6F4-F1
#
_cell.length_a   1.000
_cell.length_b   1.000
_cell.length_c   1.000
_cell.angle_alpha   90.00
_cell.angle_beta   90.00
_cell.angle_gamma   90.00
#
_symmetry.space_group_name_H-M   'P 1'
#
loop_
_entity.id
_entity.type
_entity.pdbx_description
1 polymer ?
#
loop_
_entity_poly.entity_id
_entity_poly.type
_entity_poly.pdbx_seq_one_letter_code
_entity_poly.pdbx_strand_id
1 'polypeptide(L)'
;HMGEHRHGDSLDFNGIHQEMVDNKIDAFSKAFLATTVACARCHDHKFDAVAQADYYALAGVFMSPRWTARSLDTPDRYSAQIEELKQLRAEIEQQLKQAWRNSASGRMAEQLQAWAVKQPADSQPALEEVAYPLLAIARATGKESDNVPEAFTAVWQQLASEWQSTRNARLAADAGRFEVLTDFSTPELPPGWVSEGAGLQHGHVTDGTPLVSLSGETAIARLLPRGYHTHALSSKLPGAVRLPSQGSLPGSHLGLNLAGGEWAGWQMVQQNAFQTESIAFFDRTSPAWKSFADLPHKNGVTRVLVEVATSSLNPGFPPRTGKTRAGSTVLPPEDRAFHKRSWFSLTGAVTHDGGSTPAKPLDHFAALYEGDPPATVDAAWERVAGWLNGAVTRYAAGTATGGDVRVLNWLLANGFLPNQLDDLPTLRKLVARYREVEAQIGWPRSAISMDERDLAPLDYRLNIRGDVDREGDTIPRDFLEAFADQTTVGESAGSGRLELAR
;
A
#
# COMPACT_ATOMS: atom_id res chain seq x y z
N HIS A 1 23.24 11.45 -15.89
CA HIS A 1 23.54 10.66 -14.67
C HIS A 1 25.05 10.56 -14.55
N MET A 2 25.58 10.91 -13.37
CA MET A 2 27.03 10.87 -13.11
C MET A 2 27.40 9.54 -12.46
N GLY A 3 28.39 8.86 -13.04
CA GLY A 3 29.06 7.70 -12.45
C GLY A 3 28.38 6.33 -12.56
N GLU A 4 29.10 5.30 -12.11
CA GLU A 4 28.69 3.90 -12.09
C GLU A 4 27.59 3.64 -11.05
N HIS A 5 26.65 2.77 -11.39
CA HIS A 5 25.59 2.30 -10.50
C HIS A 5 25.66 0.77 -10.47
N ARG A 6 25.59 0.18 -9.28
CA ARG A 6 25.59 -1.28 -9.10
C ARG A 6 24.17 -1.79 -8.88
N HIS A 7 23.88 -2.98 -9.40
CA HIS A 7 22.62 -3.71 -9.20
C HIS A 7 22.62 -4.56 -7.91
N GLY A 8 23.53 -4.28 -6.96
CA GLY A 8 23.77 -5.10 -5.78
C GLY A 8 23.14 -4.55 -4.50
N ASP A 9 22.85 -5.46 -3.57
CA ASP A 9 22.37 -5.15 -2.22
C ASP A 9 23.54 -4.63 -1.35
N SER A 10 23.45 -3.37 -0.90
CA SER A 10 24.51 -2.76 -0.09
C SER A 10 24.51 -3.27 1.35
N LEU A 11 23.42 -3.89 1.82
CA LEU A 11 23.39 -4.59 3.10
C LEU A 11 24.15 -5.92 3.05
N ASP A 12 24.21 -6.56 1.87
CA ASP A 12 24.88 -7.86 1.71
C ASP A 12 26.39 -7.72 1.48
N PHE A 13 26.84 -6.61 0.87
CA PHE A 13 28.24 -6.42 0.48
C PHE A 13 28.80 -5.06 0.91
N ASN A 14 29.86 -5.05 1.72
CA ASN A 14 30.56 -3.83 2.12
C ASN A 14 31.35 -3.22 0.95
N GLY A 15 31.45 -1.89 0.91
CA GLY A 15 32.21 -1.16 -0.12
C GLY A 15 31.41 -0.76 -1.37
N ILE A 16 30.27 -1.39 -1.65
CA ILE A 16 29.50 -1.12 -2.89
C ILE A 16 29.05 0.34 -2.99
N HIS A 17 28.50 0.88 -1.90
CA HIS A 17 28.01 2.26 -1.92
C HIS A 17 29.17 3.27 -1.87
N GLN A 18 30.28 2.95 -1.21
CA GLN A 18 31.49 3.78 -1.23
C GLN A 18 32.08 3.87 -2.62
N GLU A 19 32.21 2.76 -3.37
CA GLU A 19 32.67 2.80 -4.77
C GLU A 19 31.79 3.69 -5.63
N MET A 20 30.47 3.61 -5.45
CA MET A 20 29.51 4.45 -6.17
C MET A 20 29.69 5.94 -5.81
N VAL A 21 29.83 6.27 -4.53
CA VAL A 21 30.07 7.65 -4.06
C VAL A 21 31.38 8.20 -4.61
N ASP A 22 32.46 7.42 -4.48
CA ASP A 22 33.78 7.76 -5.00
C ASP A 22 33.72 8.10 -6.48
N ASN A 23 33.02 7.27 -7.27
CA ASN A 23 32.87 7.49 -8.71
C ASN A 23 32.05 8.74 -9.03
N LYS A 24 30.98 9.02 -8.26
CA LYS A 24 30.16 10.22 -8.42
C LYS A 24 30.94 11.49 -8.09
N ILE A 25 31.65 11.50 -6.97
CA ILE A 25 32.49 12.62 -6.53
C ILE A 25 33.60 12.87 -7.54
N ASP A 26 34.31 11.83 -7.99
CA ASP A 26 35.41 11.95 -8.95
C ASP A 26 34.92 12.49 -10.31
N ALA A 27 33.80 11.97 -10.82
CA ALA A 27 33.20 12.44 -12.06
C ALA A 27 32.72 13.89 -11.95
N PHE A 28 32.05 14.24 -10.84
CA PHE A 28 31.55 15.58 -10.60
C PHE A 28 32.68 16.60 -10.47
N SER A 29 33.68 16.33 -9.62
CA SER A 29 34.75 17.29 -9.35
C SER A 29 35.57 17.57 -10.61
N LYS A 30 35.89 16.54 -11.40
CA LYS A 30 36.66 16.70 -12.63
C LYS A 30 35.87 17.45 -13.70
N ALA A 31 34.59 17.11 -13.89
CA ALA A 31 33.79 17.65 -14.98
C ALA A 31 33.30 19.08 -14.71
N PHE A 32 32.93 19.40 -13.46
CA PHE A 32 32.26 20.66 -13.12
C PHE A 32 33.13 21.62 -12.32
N LEU A 33 34.09 21.10 -11.54
CA LEU A 33 34.96 21.94 -10.70
C LEU A 33 36.38 22.06 -11.27
N ALA A 34 36.66 21.37 -12.38
CA ALA A 34 37.98 21.29 -13.01
C ALA A 34 39.11 20.91 -12.02
N THR A 35 38.78 20.15 -10.97
CA THR A 35 39.73 19.72 -9.94
C THR A 35 39.52 18.25 -9.54
N THR A 36 40.54 17.64 -8.94
CA THR A 36 40.49 16.26 -8.45
C THR A 36 40.39 16.26 -6.94
N VAL A 37 39.30 15.70 -6.40
CA VAL A 37 39.13 15.56 -4.95
C VAL A 37 39.31 14.12 -4.46
N ALA A 38 39.49 13.15 -5.36
CA ALA A 38 39.50 11.72 -5.02
C ALA A 38 40.60 11.33 -4.01
N CYS A 39 41.76 12.00 -3.99
CA CYS A 39 42.79 11.74 -2.98
C CYS A 39 42.34 12.12 -1.56
N ALA A 40 41.44 13.10 -1.45
CA ALA A 40 40.88 13.56 -0.17
C ALA A 40 40.12 12.45 0.57
N ARG A 41 39.70 11.37 -0.11
CA ARG A 41 39.03 10.23 0.51
C ARG A 41 39.82 9.59 1.66
N CYS A 42 41.14 9.58 1.57
CA CYS A 42 42.04 8.91 2.52
C CYS A 42 42.76 9.88 3.46
N HIS A 43 43.03 11.10 3.01
CA HIS A 43 43.78 12.09 3.76
C HIS A 43 43.55 13.46 3.13
N ASP A 44 43.76 14.56 3.86
CA ASP A 44 43.69 15.91 3.29
C ASP A 44 44.50 16.01 1.98
N HIS A 45 43.93 16.67 0.96
CA HIS A 45 44.52 16.68 -0.36
C HIS A 45 45.95 17.25 -0.33
N LYS A 46 46.88 16.60 -1.05
CA LYS A 46 48.31 16.90 -0.91
C LYS A 46 48.68 18.33 -1.33
N PHE A 47 47.97 18.89 -2.30
CA PHE A 47 48.35 20.15 -2.95
C PHE A 47 47.26 21.21 -2.92
N ASP A 48 46.01 20.80 -2.81
CA ASP A 48 44.85 21.68 -2.93
C ASP A 48 44.18 21.80 -1.57
N ALA A 49 43.48 22.91 -1.35
CA ALA A 49 42.78 23.23 -0.11
C ALA A 49 41.49 22.40 0.03
N VAL A 50 41.61 21.07 0.05
CA VAL A 50 40.48 20.15 0.16
C VAL A 50 40.76 19.21 1.33
N ALA A 51 40.02 19.39 2.41
CA ALA A 51 40.11 18.54 3.59
C ALA A 51 39.59 17.14 3.27
N GLN A 52 39.98 16.14 4.07
CA GLN A 52 39.27 14.87 4.06
C GLN A 52 37.80 15.08 4.44
N ALA A 53 37.49 16.02 5.34
CA ALA A 53 36.12 16.36 5.71
C ALA A 53 35.30 16.85 4.50
N ASP A 54 35.85 17.73 3.65
CA ASP A 54 35.18 18.21 2.43
C ASP A 54 34.73 17.06 1.51
N TYR A 55 35.57 16.03 1.39
CA TYR A 55 35.24 14.84 0.60
C TYR A 55 33.98 14.14 1.13
N TYR A 56 33.92 13.92 2.44
CA TYR A 56 32.80 13.24 3.08
C TYR A 56 31.56 14.14 3.24
N ALA A 57 31.74 15.44 3.32
CA ALA A 57 30.66 16.42 3.24
C ALA A 57 29.96 16.33 1.88
N LEU A 58 30.75 16.30 0.80
CA LEU A 58 30.24 16.12 -0.56
C LEU A 58 29.64 14.71 -0.77
N ALA A 59 30.18 13.69 -0.11
CA ALA A 59 29.57 12.35 -0.06
C ALA A 59 28.16 12.39 0.53
N GLY A 60 27.96 13.12 1.63
CA GLY A 60 26.64 13.35 2.23
C GLY A 60 25.63 13.95 1.24
N VAL A 61 26.07 14.90 0.41
CA VAL A 61 25.24 15.49 -0.66
C VAL A 61 24.81 14.44 -1.69
N PHE A 62 25.76 13.64 -2.22
CA PHE A 62 25.44 12.62 -3.23
C PHE A 62 24.69 11.41 -2.66
N MET A 63 24.76 11.18 -1.35
CA MET A 63 24.12 10.06 -0.67
C MET A 63 22.77 10.41 -0.03
N SER A 64 22.41 11.69 0.03
CA SER A 64 21.12 12.14 0.56
C SER A 64 19.94 11.73 -0.33
N PRO A 65 19.93 11.98 -1.65
CA PRO A 65 18.76 11.70 -2.47
C PRO A 65 18.62 10.22 -2.81
N ARG A 66 17.39 9.70 -2.91
CA ARG A 66 17.12 8.29 -3.26
C ARG A 66 16.66 8.12 -4.70
N TRP A 67 16.91 6.94 -5.26
CA TRP A 67 16.38 6.54 -6.57
C TRP A 67 14.88 6.23 -6.48
N THR A 68 14.10 6.77 -7.41
CA THR A 68 12.68 6.49 -7.51
C THR A 68 12.17 6.69 -8.94
N ALA A 69 10.97 6.20 -9.25
CA ALA A 69 10.27 6.57 -10.48
C ALA A 69 9.30 7.72 -10.19
N ARG A 70 9.22 8.68 -11.10
CA ARG A 70 8.39 9.89 -10.98
C ARG A 70 7.46 10.01 -12.17
N SER A 71 6.28 10.56 -11.94
CA SER A 71 5.36 10.90 -13.04
C SER A 71 5.92 12.06 -13.86
N LEU A 72 5.97 11.90 -15.19
CA LEU A 72 6.24 12.98 -16.14
C LEU A 72 4.98 13.71 -16.59
N ASP A 73 3.81 13.15 -16.27
CA ASP A 73 2.54 13.81 -16.57
C ASP A 73 2.33 15.02 -15.68
N THR A 74 1.85 16.12 -16.29
CA THR A 74 1.44 17.29 -15.53
C THR A 74 0.28 16.92 -14.60
N PRO A 75 0.20 17.52 -13.40
CA PRO A 75 -0.85 17.18 -12.44
C PRO A 75 -2.28 17.31 -12.99
N ASP A 76 -2.48 18.16 -13.99
CA ASP A 76 -3.76 18.51 -14.60
C ASP A 76 -4.08 17.74 -15.89
N ARG A 77 -3.16 16.90 -16.41
CA ARG A 77 -3.27 16.23 -17.73
C ARG A 77 -4.62 15.55 -17.97
N TYR A 78 -5.18 14.92 -16.95
CA TYR A 78 -6.46 14.19 -17.02
C TYR A 78 -7.50 14.72 -16.03
N SER A 79 -7.35 15.95 -15.56
CA SER A 79 -8.25 16.56 -14.56
C SER A 79 -9.72 16.49 -14.99
N ALA A 80 -10.05 16.85 -16.24
CA ALA A 80 -11.41 16.79 -16.75
C ALA A 80 -12.00 15.37 -16.74
N GLN A 81 -11.23 14.38 -17.20
CA GLN A 81 -11.66 12.98 -17.20
C GLN A 81 -11.83 12.45 -15.76
N ILE A 82 -10.91 12.81 -14.86
CA ILE A 82 -10.96 12.38 -13.46
C ILE A 82 -12.21 12.95 -12.77
N GLU A 83 -12.54 14.22 -12.98
CA GLU A 83 -13.75 14.82 -12.43
C GLU A 83 -15.02 14.19 -13.03
N GLU A 84 -15.03 13.92 -14.34
CA GLU A 84 -16.16 13.22 -14.98
C GLU A 84 -16.32 11.78 -14.44
N LEU A 85 -15.23 11.03 -14.23
CA LEU A 85 -15.28 9.69 -13.63
C LEU A 85 -15.80 9.73 -12.19
N LYS A 86 -15.41 10.74 -11.39
CA LYS A 86 -15.94 10.93 -10.03
C LYS A 86 -17.44 11.19 -10.06
N GLN A 87 -17.91 12.05 -10.97
CA GLN A 87 -19.33 12.34 -11.15
C GLN A 87 -20.11 11.08 -11.56
N LEU A 88 -19.65 10.39 -12.60
CA LEU A 88 -20.28 9.15 -13.09
C LEU A 88 -20.31 8.07 -12.01
N ARG A 89 -19.25 7.91 -11.22
CA ARG A 89 -19.23 6.98 -10.09
C ARG A 89 -20.28 7.32 -9.05
N ALA A 90 -20.46 8.61 -8.72
CA ALA A 90 -21.49 9.06 -7.78
C ALA A 90 -22.90 8.80 -8.32
N GLU A 91 -23.15 9.05 -9.61
CA GLU A 91 -24.43 8.73 -10.26
C GLU A 91 -24.70 7.22 -10.28
N ILE A 92 -23.68 6.40 -10.59
CA ILE A 92 -23.75 4.94 -10.51
C ILE A 92 -24.09 4.50 -9.09
N GLU A 93 -23.44 5.07 -8.08
CA GLU A 93 -23.68 4.76 -6.67
C GLU A 93 -25.14 5.07 -6.28
N GLN A 94 -25.68 6.20 -6.71
CA GLN A 94 -27.08 6.56 -6.45
C GLN A 94 -28.05 5.55 -7.09
N GLN A 95 -27.80 5.15 -8.34
CA GLN A 95 -28.63 4.14 -9.02
C GLN A 95 -28.52 2.76 -8.34
N LEU A 96 -27.34 2.37 -7.88
CA LEU A 96 -27.14 1.13 -7.11
C LEU A 96 -27.91 1.17 -5.79
N LYS A 97 -27.80 2.26 -5.02
CA LYS A 97 -28.54 2.44 -3.76
C LYS A 97 -30.05 2.32 -3.97
N GLN A 98 -30.58 2.89 -5.05
CA GLN A 98 -32.00 2.76 -5.38
C GLN A 98 -32.38 1.33 -5.79
N ALA A 99 -31.59 0.70 -6.68
CA ALA A 99 -31.85 -0.65 -7.14
C ALA A 99 -31.83 -1.65 -5.97
N TRP A 100 -30.82 -1.56 -5.10
CA TRP A 100 -30.66 -2.48 -3.98
C TRP A 100 -31.72 -2.27 -2.89
N ARG A 101 -32.14 -1.02 -2.64
CA ARG A 101 -33.30 -0.74 -1.77
C ARG A 101 -34.58 -1.40 -2.29
N ASN A 102 -34.82 -1.31 -3.59
CA ASN A 102 -36.02 -1.89 -4.20
C ASN A 102 -35.98 -3.42 -4.23
N SER A 103 -34.78 -4.02 -4.26
CA SER A 103 -34.59 -5.47 -4.28
C SER A 103 -34.50 -6.11 -2.89
N ALA A 104 -34.32 -5.31 -1.83
CA ALA A 104 -34.43 -5.77 -0.45
C ALA A 104 -35.88 -6.22 -0.17
N SER A 105 -36.18 -7.46 -0.53
CA SER A 105 -37.52 -8.06 -0.46
C SER A 105 -37.74 -8.78 0.87
N GLY A 106 -39.01 -8.95 1.25
CA GLY A 106 -39.40 -9.81 2.37
C GLY A 106 -39.17 -11.32 2.15
N ARG A 107 -38.53 -11.73 1.04
CA ARG A 107 -38.22 -13.14 0.75
C ARG A 107 -36.75 -13.50 0.90
N MET A 108 -35.93 -12.62 1.47
CA MET A 108 -34.50 -12.87 1.61
C MET A 108 -34.22 -14.12 2.45
N ALA A 109 -35.00 -14.37 3.51
CA ALA A 109 -34.88 -15.58 4.34
C ALA A 109 -35.01 -16.86 3.50
N GLU A 110 -36.07 -16.98 2.69
CA GLU A 110 -36.31 -18.11 1.77
C GLU A 110 -35.16 -18.28 0.77
N GLN A 111 -34.68 -17.17 0.19
CA GLN A 111 -33.58 -17.20 -0.78
C GLN A 111 -32.26 -17.67 -0.15
N LEU A 112 -31.96 -17.26 1.08
CA LEU A 112 -30.77 -17.67 1.82
C LEU A 112 -30.83 -19.16 2.18
N GLN A 113 -31.98 -19.65 2.61
CA GLN A 113 -32.18 -21.07 2.89
C GLN A 113 -31.97 -21.90 1.61
N ALA A 114 -32.56 -21.48 0.50
CA ALA A 114 -32.39 -22.15 -0.79
C ALA A 114 -30.93 -22.09 -1.30
N TRP A 115 -30.21 -21.00 -1.02
CA TRP A 115 -28.78 -20.88 -1.33
C TRP A 115 -27.94 -21.82 -0.46
N ALA A 116 -28.22 -21.91 0.84
CA ALA A 116 -27.46 -22.72 1.78
C ALA A 116 -27.58 -24.23 1.48
N VAL A 117 -28.79 -24.70 1.11
CA VAL A 117 -29.02 -26.10 0.73
C VAL A 117 -28.28 -26.50 -0.55
N LYS A 118 -27.94 -25.54 -1.42
CA LYS A 118 -27.16 -25.78 -2.65
C LYS A 118 -25.66 -25.86 -2.40
N GLN A 119 -25.17 -25.46 -1.23
CA GLN A 119 -23.74 -25.53 -0.93
C GLN A 119 -23.30 -26.99 -0.70
N PRO A 120 -22.03 -27.33 -1.01
CA PRO A 120 -21.49 -28.64 -0.71
C PRO A 120 -21.63 -28.98 0.78
N ALA A 121 -22.04 -30.22 1.09
CA ALA A 121 -22.31 -30.63 2.48
C ALA A 121 -21.05 -30.57 3.38
N ASP A 122 -19.88 -30.73 2.78
CA ASP A 122 -18.55 -30.66 3.38
C ASP A 122 -17.96 -29.23 3.42
N SER A 123 -18.65 -28.24 2.86
CA SER A 123 -18.17 -26.85 2.81
C SER A 123 -18.07 -26.26 4.22
N GLN A 124 -16.86 -26.13 4.77
CA GLN A 124 -16.59 -25.52 6.06
C GLN A 124 -15.93 -24.14 5.88
N PRO A 125 -16.71 -23.06 5.74
CA PRO A 125 -16.15 -21.71 5.63
C PRO A 125 -15.40 -21.33 6.92
N ALA A 126 -14.42 -20.44 6.82
CA ALA A 126 -13.76 -19.91 8.01
C ALA A 126 -14.74 -19.10 8.88
N LEU A 127 -14.53 -19.06 10.19
CA LEU A 127 -15.38 -18.33 11.14
C LEU A 127 -15.63 -16.88 10.71
N GLU A 128 -14.62 -16.23 10.13
CA GLU A 128 -14.80 -14.88 9.62
C GLU A 128 -15.78 -14.78 8.46
N GLU A 129 -15.99 -15.78 7.62
CA GLU A 129 -16.80 -15.65 6.39
C GLU A 129 -18.29 -15.44 6.65
N VAL A 130 -18.92 -14.56 5.86
CA VAL A 130 -20.37 -14.29 5.96
C VAL A 130 -21.20 -15.57 5.82
N ALA A 131 -20.72 -16.56 5.05
CA ALA A 131 -21.36 -17.86 4.88
C ALA A 131 -21.36 -18.74 6.14
N TYR A 132 -20.48 -18.49 7.11
CA TYR A 132 -20.30 -19.33 8.30
C TYR A 132 -21.60 -19.56 9.10
N PRO A 133 -22.29 -18.52 9.60
CA PRO A 133 -23.54 -18.73 10.32
C PRO A 133 -24.64 -19.36 9.47
N LEU A 134 -24.70 -19.05 8.16
CA LEU A 134 -25.74 -19.57 7.26
C LEU A 134 -25.62 -21.09 7.10
N LEU A 135 -24.40 -21.61 6.90
CA LEU A 135 -24.17 -23.04 6.75
C LEU A 135 -24.27 -23.79 8.08
N ALA A 136 -23.90 -23.18 9.19
CA ALA A 136 -24.12 -23.76 10.51
C ALA A 136 -25.62 -23.93 10.81
N ILE A 137 -26.43 -22.90 10.53
CA ILE A 137 -27.90 -22.95 10.67
C ILE A 137 -28.47 -24.04 9.74
N ALA A 138 -28.12 -24.04 8.46
CA ALA A 138 -28.65 -25.00 7.50
C ALA A 138 -28.36 -26.48 7.86
N ARG A 139 -27.17 -26.77 8.43
CA ARG A 139 -26.84 -28.11 8.92
C ARG A 139 -27.65 -28.51 10.15
N ALA A 140 -27.86 -27.57 11.07
CA ALA A 140 -28.60 -27.81 12.30
C ALA A 140 -30.10 -28.02 12.07
N THR A 141 -30.65 -27.48 10.98
CA THR A 141 -32.09 -27.50 10.71
C THR A 141 -32.53 -28.66 9.82
N GLY A 142 -31.62 -29.39 9.17
CA GLY A 142 -31.98 -30.43 8.20
C GLY A 142 -32.83 -29.90 7.03
N LYS A 143 -33.41 -30.80 6.23
CA LYS A 143 -34.32 -30.43 5.11
C LYS A 143 -35.80 -30.30 5.52
N GLU A 144 -36.18 -30.51 6.78
CA GLU A 144 -37.58 -30.50 7.25
C GLU A 144 -37.72 -29.69 8.55
N SER A 145 -38.53 -28.63 8.49
CA SER A 145 -38.98 -27.82 9.61
C SER A 145 -40.23 -28.44 10.23
N ASP A 146 -40.39 -28.32 11.56
CA ASP A 146 -41.68 -28.03 12.21
C ASP A 146 -41.58 -28.05 13.76
N ASN A 147 -40.49 -28.54 14.33
CA ASN A 147 -40.21 -28.40 15.76
C ASN A 147 -38.79 -27.88 15.98
N VAL A 148 -38.64 -26.95 16.91
CA VAL A 148 -37.35 -26.53 17.46
C VAL A 148 -36.97 -27.59 18.47
N PRO A 149 -36.03 -28.51 18.19
CA PRO A 149 -35.50 -29.30 19.27
C PRO A 149 -34.71 -28.34 20.16
N GLU A 150 -34.60 -28.60 21.47
CA GLU A 150 -33.64 -27.90 22.35
C GLU A 150 -32.23 -27.77 21.71
N ALA A 151 -31.90 -28.71 20.81
CA ALA A 151 -30.71 -28.70 19.97
C ALA A 151 -30.52 -27.43 19.09
N PHE A 152 -31.56 -26.78 18.56
CA PHE A 152 -31.38 -25.60 17.70
C PHE A 152 -30.99 -24.35 18.50
N THR A 153 -31.67 -24.12 19.63
CA THR A 153 -31.30 -23.04 20.56
C THR A 153 -29.85 -23.20 21.02
N ALA A 154 -29.43 -24.44 21.30
CA ALA A 154 -28.04 -24.75 21.62
C ALA A 154 -27.07 -24.42 20.48
N VAL A 155 -27.44 -24.67 19.21
CA VAL A 155 -26.61 -24.29 18.05
C VAL A 155 -26.46 -22.77 17.94
N TRP A 156 -27.55 -22.00 18.06
CA TRP A 156 -27.44 -20.54 17.99
C TRP A 156 -26.60 -19.98 19.15
N GLN A 157 -26.82 -20.48 20.36
CA GLN A 157 -26.02 -20.10 21.53
C GLN A 157 -24.54 -20.46 21.34
N GLN A 158 -24.24 -21.61 20.74
CA GLN A 158 -22.87 -21.99 20.41
C GLN A 158 -22.24 -21.01 19.41
N LEU A 159 -22.95 -20.66 18.32
CA LEU A 159 -22.47 -19.71 17.32
C LEU A 159 -22.21 -18.32 17.92
N ALA A 160 -23.16 -17.81 18.72
CA ALA A 160 -23.03 -16.52 19.38
C ALA A 160 -21.86 -16.52 20.40
N SER A 161 -21.72 -17.61 21.17
CA SER A 161 -20.63 -17.80 22.13
C SER A 161 -19.26 -17.92 21.44
N GLU A 162 -19.17 -18.67 20.34
CA GLU A 162 -17.95 -18.80 19.54
C GLU A 162 -17.52 -17.45 18.94
N TRP A 163 -18.47 -16.70 18.36
CA TRP A 163 -18.21 -15.35 17.88
C TRP A 163 -17.76 -14.43 19.01
N GLN A 164 -18.51 -14.36 20.12
CA GLN A 164 -18.25 -13.44 21.22
C GLN A 164 -16.90 -13.74 21.89
N SER A 165 -16.63 -15.01 22.18
CA SER A 165 -15.36 -15.43 22.78
C SER A 165 -14.17 -15.16 21.85
N THR A 166 -14.29 -15.48 20.57
CA THR A 166 -13.24 -15.20 19.57
C THR A 166 -13.01 -13.71 19.41
N ARG A 167 -14.07 -12.91 19.30
CA ARG A 167 -14.00 -11.46 19.22
C ARG A 167 -13.30 -10.87 20.45
N ASN A 168 -13.72 -11.26 21.65
CA ASN A 168 -13.13 -10.77 22.89
C ASN A 168 -11.66 -11.20 23.02
N ALA A 169 -11.32 -12.43 22.66
CA ALA A 169 -9.95 -12.91 22.65
C ALA A 169 -9.05 -12.13 21.66
N ARG A 170 -9.56 -11.83 20.46
CA ARG A 170 -8.84 -11.03 19.44
C ARG A 170 -8.63 -9.59 19.91
N LEU A 171 -9.65 -8.96 20.47
CA LEU A 171 -9.55 -7.60 21.03
C LEU A 171 -8.58 -7.56 22.22
N ALA A 172 -8.63 -8.54 23.12
CA ALA A 172 -7.70 -8.64 24.24
C ALA A 172 -6.26 -8.92 23.79
N ALA A 173 -6.08 -9.70 22.72
CA ALA A 173 -4.77 -9.96 22.13
C ALA A 173 -4.17 -8.71 21.48
N ASP A 174 -4.98 -7.83 20.88
CA ASP A 174 -4.49 -6.61 20.23
C ASP A 174 -4.33 -5.44 21.22
N ALA A 175 -5.00 -5.48 22.37
CA ALA A 175 -5.02 -4.40 23.35
C ALA A 175 -3.61 -3.96 23.78
N GLY A 176 -3.27 -2.70 23.52
CA GLY A 176 -1.97 -2.10 23.85
C GLY A 176 -0.78 -2.60 23.02
N ARG A 177 -1.00 -3.47 22.02
CA ARG A 177 0.08 -3.99 21.16
C ARG A 177 0.29 -3.19 19.89
N PHE A 178 -0.75 -2.54 19.40
CA PHE A 178 -0.74 -1.79 18.15
C PHE A 178 -1.13 -0.34 18.41
N GLU A 179 -0.28 0.58 17.98
CA GLU A 179 -0.61 2.00 17.90
C GLU A 179 -1.07 2.30 16.47
N VAL A 180 -2.28 2.87 16.34
CA VAL A 180 -2.85 3.19 15.03
C VAL A 180 -2.24 4.49 14.52
N LEU A 181 -1.52 4.41 13.41
CA LEU A 181 -0.98 5.59 12.72
C LEU A 181 -2.07 6.26 11.87
N THR A 182 -2.90 5.46 11.20
CA THR A 182 -4.07 5.94 10.46
C THR A 182 -5.01 4.79 10.11
N ASP A 183 -6.32 5.07 10.11
CA ASP A 183 -7.38 4.21 9.56
C ASP A 183 -7.98 4.81 8.26
N PHE A 184 -7.40 5.92 7.78
CA PHE A 184 -7.88 6.72 6.66
C PHE A 184 -9.33 7.16 6.76
N SER A 185 -9.83 7.41 7.98
CA SER A 185 -11.07 8.14 8.20
C SER A 185 -11.04 9.55 7.59
N THR A 186 -9.85 10.14 7.48
CA THR A 186 -9.55 11.36 6.71
C THR A 186 -8.63 11.05 5.53
N PRO A 187 -8.62 11.88 4.47
CA PRO A 187 -7.71 11.74 3.34
C PRO A 187 -6.31 12.27 3.65
N GLU A 188 -5.80 12.06 4.87
CA GLU A 188 -4.48 12.52 5.28
C GLU A 188 -3.53 11.33 5.44
N LEU A 189 -2.29 11.50 4.97
CA LEU A 189 -1.22 10.55 5.22
C LEU A 189 -0.54 10.88 6.55
N PRO A 190 -0.02 9.89 7.29
CA PRO A 190 0.74 10.15 8.50
C PRO A 190 1.97 11.04 8.23
N PRO A 191 2.47 11.79 9.25
CA PRO A 191 3.66 12.61 9.10
C PRO A 191 4.87 11.82 8.55
N GLY A 192 5.61 12.45 7.62
CA GLY A 192 6.78 11.85 6.98
C GLY A 192 6.47 10.86 5.85
N TRP A 193 5.20 10.60 5.55
CA TRP A 193 4.81 9.76 4.42
C TRP A 193 4.66 10.58 3.15
N VAL A 194 5.11 10.01 2.04
CA VAL A 194 5.14 10.68 0.73
C VAL A 194 4.23 9.93 -0.21
N SER A 195 3.36 10.64 -0.91
CA SER A 195 2.59 10.07 -2.01
C SER A 195 2.92 10.70 -3.34
N GLU A 196 2.70 9.93 -4.41
CA GLU A 196 2.80 10.41 -5.78
C GLU A 196 1.82 9.69 -6.69
N GLY A 197 1.40 10.38 -7.75
CA GLY A 197 0.56 9.85 -8.81
C GLY A 197 -0.93 10.11 -8.59
N ALA A 198 -1.64 10.34 -9.70
CA ALA A 198 -3.06 10.67 -9.71
C ALA A 198 -3.94 9.59 -9.05
N GLY A 199 -3.48 8.33 -9.05
CA GLY A 199 -4.16 7.22 -8.39
C GLY A 199 -4.24 7.42 -6.88
N LEU A 200 -3.21 7.96 -6.22
CA LEU A 200 -3.31 8.30 -4.81
C LEU A 200 -4.00 9.64 -4.58
N GLN A 201 -3.68 10.65 -5.38
CA GLN A 201 -4.28 11.99 -5.26
C GLN A 201 -5.82 11.97 -5.29
N HIS A 202 -6.41 11.03 -6.03
CA HIS A 202 -7.85 10.89 -6.19
C HIS A 202 -8.39 9.53 -5.72
N GLY A 203 -7.56 8.74 -5.04
CA GLY A 203 -7.85 7.35 -4.67
C GLY A 203 -8.43 7.17 -3.28
N HIS A 204 -8.50 8.22 -2.46
CA HIS A 204 -9.17 8.12 -1.16
C HIS A 204 -10.67 7.93 -1.36
N VAL A 205 -11.23 6.95 -0.66
CA VAL A 205 -12.65 6.61 -0.71
C VAL A 205 -13.20 6.30 0.68
N THR A 206 -14.51 6.43 0.85
CA THR A 206 -15.23 5.99 2.05
C THR A 206 -15.72 4.55 1.90
N ASP A 207 -16.09 3.93 3.03
CA ASP A 207 -16.70 2.59 3.03
C ASP A 207 -17.93 2.55 2.11
N GLY A 208 -17.93 1.58 1.20
CA GLY A 208 -19.04 1.36 0.28
C GLY A 208 -18.86 2.04 -1.09
N THR A 209 -17.74 2.71 -1.35
CA THR A 209 -17.53 3.37 -2.65
C THR A 209 -17.47 2.31 -3.77
N PRO A 210 -18.27 2.42 -4.83
CA PRO A 210 -18.32 1.41 -5.89
C PRO A 210 -17.05 1.43 -6.76
N LEU A 211 -16.42 0.27 -6.93
CA LEU A 211 -15.41 0.04 -7.96
C LEU A 211 -16.12 -0.35 -9.26
N VAL A 212 -16.26 0.60 -10.18
CA VAL A 212 -16.93 0.40 -11.47
C VAL A 212 -16.21 -0.65 -12.31
N SER A 213 -16.96 -1.58 -12.88
CA SER A 213 -16.41 -2.62 -13.77
C SER A 213 -16.01 -2.00 -15.11
N LEU A 214 -14.72 -2.08 -15.44
CA LEU A 214 -14.18 -1.57 -16.71
C LEU A 214 -14.46 -2.47 -17.92
N SER A 215 -14.98 -3.67 -17.69
CA SER A 215 -15.35 -4.63 -18.75
C SER A 215 -16.43 -5.61 -18.25
N GLY A 216 -17.01 -6.38 -19.17
CA GLY A 216 -18.04 -7.38 -18.87
C GLY A 216 -19.42 -6.80 -18.60
N GLU A 217 -20.32 -7.65 -18.11
CA GLU A 217 -21.75 -7.39 -17.99
C GLU A 217 -22.20 -6.91 -16.59
N THR A 218 -21.27 -6.71 -15.66
CA THR A 218 -21.58 -6.18 -14.33
C THR A 218 -21.38 -4.67 -14.25
N ALA A 219 -22.17 -3.99 -13.41
CA ALA A 219 -22.01 -2.55 -13.18
C ALA A 219 -20.76 -2.24 -12.35
N ILE A 220 -20.59 -2.97 -11.24
CA ILE A 220 -19.45 -2.83 -10.33
C ILE A 220 -18.78 -4.18 -10.07
N ALA A 221 -17.47 -4.14 -9.82
CA ALA A 221 -16.70 -5.32 -9.45
C ALA A 221 -16.90 -5.65 -7.96
N ARG A 222 -16.92 -4.61 -7.12
CA ARG A 222 -17.12 -4.67 -5.66
C ARG A 222 -17.33 -3.27 -5.10
N LEU A 223 -17.68 -3.20 -3.82
CA LEU A 223 -17.55 -2.00 -3.00
C LEU A 223 -16.17 -1.99 -2.33
N LEU A 224 -15.54 -0.82 -2.32
CA LEU A 224 -14.26 -0.58 -1.67
C LEU A 224 -14.46 -0.26 -0.19
N PRO A 225 -13.63 -0.82 0.72
CA PRO A 225 -13.54 -0.31 2.08
C PRO A 225 -12.88 1.07 2.08
N ARG A 226 -13.02 1.82 3.18
CA ARG A 226 -12.36 3.12 3.34
C ARG A 226 -10.84 2.99 3.16
N GLY A 227 -10.23 4.05 2.64
CA GLY A 227 -8.78 4.14 2.47
C GLY A 227 -8.36 4.60 1.08
N TYR A 228 -7.07 4.46 0.80
CA TYR A 228 -6.50 4.82 -0.49
C TYR A 228 -6.51 3.63 -1.44
N HIS A 229 -7.16 3.78 -2.59
CA HIS A 229 -7.18 2.80 -3.67
C HIS A 229 -6.75 3.47 -4.96
N THR A 230 -5.56 3.15 -5.44
CA THR A 230 -5.01 3.73 -6.69
C THR A 230 -5.90 3.49 -7.91
N HIS A 231 -6.71 2.44 -7.86
CA HIS A 231 -7.66 2.04 -8.89
C HIS A 231 -9.10 2.49 -8.63
N ALA A 232 -9.36 3.36 -7.65
CA ALA A 232 -10.71 3.81 -7.32
C ALA A 232 -11.46 4.41 -8.52
N LEU A 233 -10.71 4.96 -9.49
CA LEU A 233 -11.24 5.47 -10.75
C LEU A 233 -10.75 4.64 -11.96
N SER A 234 -9.46 4.33 -12.02
CA SER A 234 -8.87 3.49 -13.06
C SER A 234 -7.56 2.88 -12.58
N SER A 235 -7.32 1.60 -12.90
CA SER A 235 -6.02 0.95 -12.67
C SER A 235 -4.93 1.36 -13.66
N LYS A 236 -5.19 2.35 -14.54
CA LYS A 236 -4.16 3.06 -15.29
C LYS A 236 -3.57 4.23 -14.51
N LEU A 237 -4.25 4.73 -13.47
CA LEU A 237 -3.74 5.88 -12.72
C LEU A 237 -2.57 5.43 -11.84
N PRO A 238 -1.41 6.12 -11.95
CA PRO A 238 -0.22 5.73 -11.22
C PRO A 238 -0.36 6.10 -9.75
N GLY A 239 0.27 5.32 -8.87
CA GLY A 239 0.36 5.62 -7.45
C GLY A 239 1.63 5.05 -6.81
N ALA A 240 2.20 5.77 -5.85
CA ALA A 240 3.25 5.29 -4.97
C ALA A 240 3.13 5.94 -3.58
N VAL A 241 3.18 5.14 -2.52
CA VAL A 241 3.37 5.60 -1.12
C VAL A 241 4.77 5.22 -0.69
N ARG A 242 5.46 6.16 -0.06
CA ARG A 242 6.85 6.02 0.36
C ARG A 242 6.95 6.41 1.81
N LEU A 243 7.51 5.49 2.57
CA LEU A 243 7.40 5.49 4.02
C LEU A 243 8.69 6.10 4.58
N PRO A 244 8.61 6.80 5.72
CA PRO A 244 9.80 7.28 6.39
C PRO A 244 10.67 6.09 6.85
N SER A 245 11.92 6.37 7.21
CA SER A 245 12.77 5.35 7.83
C SER A 245 12.12 4.91 9.13
N GLN A 246 12.08 3.61 9.39
CA GLN A 246 11.34 3.08 10.52
C GLN A 246 11.91 3.50 11.88
N GLY A 247 13.21 3.83 11.97
CA GLY A 247 13.77 4.52 13.14
C GLY A 247 13.14 5.88 13.49
N SER A 248 12.31 6.46 12.61
CA SER A 248 11.50 7.65 12.92
C SER A 248 10.06 7.34 13.35
N LEU A 249 9.69 6.05 13.46
CA LEU A 249 8.40 5.58 13.94
C LEU A 249 8.51 5.16 15.42
N PRO A 250 7.43 5.24 16.21
CA PRO A 250 7.49 4.93 17.65
C PRO A 250 7.77 3.46 18.00
N GLY A 251 7.64 2.53 17.05
CA GLY A 251 7.78 1.09 17.29
C GLY A 251 8.71 0.41 16.28
N SER A 252 9.17 -0.79 16.63
CA SER A 252 10.15 -1.57 15.85
C SER A 252 9.58 -2.25 14.59
N HIS A 253 8.27 -2.18 14.38
CA HIS A 253 7.56 -2.77 13.23
C HIS A 253 6.48 -1.82 12.68
N LEU A 254 6.41 -1.69 11.36
CA LEU A 254 5.31 -1.01 10.65
C LEU A 254 4.35 -2.04 10.07
N GLY A 255 3.09 -2.01 10.49
CA GLY A 255 2.01 -2.81 9.92
C GLY A 255 1.19 -2.02 8.91
N LEU A 256 1.04 -2.52 7.68
CA LEU A 256 0.20 -1.92 6.64
C LEU A 256 -0.90 -2.89 6.21
N ASN A 257 -2.13 -2.40 6.08
CA ASN A 257 -3.24 -3.18 5.56
C ASN A 257 -3.34 -2.97 4.05
N LEU A 258 -2.86 -3.96 3.29
CA LEU A 258 -2.57 -3.83 1.85
C LEU A 258 -3.33 -4.87 1.02
N ALA A 259 -3.75 -4.44 -0.18
CA ALA A 259 -4.13 -5.30 -1.29
C ALA A 259 -3.52 -4.78 -2.57
N GLY A 260 -3.46 -5.61 -3.61
CA GLY A 260 -3.02 -5.17 -4.91
C GLY A 260 -3.01 -6.27 -5.94
N GLY A 261 -2.79 -5.88 -7.18
CA GLY A 261 -2.65 -6.80 -8.29
C GLY A 261 -2.09 -6.10 -9.50
N GLU A 262 -2.03 -6.86 -10.60
CA GLU A 262 -1.57 -6.35 -11.90
C GLU A 262 -0.20 -5.65 -11.77
N TRP A 263 0.80 -6.33 -11.23
CA TRP A 263 2.17 -5.79 -11.11
C TRP A 263 2.36 -4.59 -10.18
N ALA A 264 1.39 -4.26 -9.34
CA ALA A 264 1.68 -3.43 -8.16
C ALA A 264 2.42 -4.27 -7.14
N GLY A 265 3.28 -3.63 -6.36
CA GLY A 265 4.07 -4.31 -5.36
C GLY A 265 4.64 -3.36 -4.33
N TRP A 266 5.48 -3.93 -3.49
CA TRP A 266 6.28 -3.20 -2.53
C TRP A 266 7.73 -3.64 -2.63
N GLN A 267 8.63 -2.78 -2.16
CA GLN A 267 10.06 -3.05 -2.10
C GLN A 267 10.67 -2.37 -0.87
N MET A 268 11.77 -2.94 -0.39
CA MET A 268 12.62 -2.30 0.61
C MET A 268 13.75 -1.58 -0.13
N VAL A 269 13.71 -0.26 -0.13
CA VAL A 269 14.68 0.60 -0.80
C VAL A 269 15.78 0.95 0.19
N GLN A 270 16.94 0.33 0.00
CA GLN A 270 18.15 0.70 0.72
C GLN A 270 18.65 2.05 0.22
N GLN A 271 19.29 2.79 1.12
CA GLN A 271 19.99 4.02 0.80
C GLN A 271 20.85 3.86 -0.49
N ASN A 272 20.52 4.65 -1.51
CA ASN A 272 21.22 4.73 -2.81
C ASN A 272 21.31 3.45 -3.65
N ALA A 273 20.49 2.44 -3.39
CA ALA A 273 20.33 1.33 -4.31
C ALA A 273 19.68 1.81 -5.62
N PHE A 274 20.33 1.55 -6.77
CA PHE A 274 19.81 1.90 -8.10
C PHE A 274 18.65 0.98 -8.53
N GLN A 275 18.77 -0.32 -8.23
CA GLN A 275 17.74 -1.32 -8.42
C GLN A 275 17.78 -2.29 -7.24
N THR A 276 16.70 -2.39 -6.51
CA THR A 276 16.54 -3.44 -5.49
C THR A 276 15.91 -4.65 -6.17
N GLU A 277 16.63 -5.76 -6.25
CA GLU A 277 16.13 -6.99 -6.89
C GLU A 277 14.99 -7.66 -6.10
N SER A 278 14.67 -7.14 -4.92
CA SER A 278 13.71 -7.63 -3.94
C SER A 278 12.33 -6.97 -4.03
N ILE A 279 11.81 -6.78 -5.25
CA ILE A 279 10.41 -6.36 -5.45
C ILE A 279 9.48 -7.55 -5.19
N ALA A 280 8.50 -7.34 -4.32
CA ALA A 280 7.43 -8.28 -4.08
C ALA A 280 6.11 -7.75 -4.67
N PHE A 281 5.56 -8.50 -5.61
CA PHE A 281 4.28 -8.16 -6.24
C PHE A 281 3.10 -8.68 -5.44
N PHE A 282 2.01 -7.93 -5.43
CA PHE A 282 0.77 -8.35 -4.81
C PHE A 282 0.06 -9.42 -5.65
N ASP A 283 -0.62 -10.33 -4.94
CA ASP A 283 -1.38 -11.45 -5.50
C ASP A 283 -2.81 -11.54 -4.92
N ARG A 284 -3.24 -10.52 -4.17
CA ARG A 284 -4.47 -10.56 -3.39
C ARG A 284 -5.30 -9.31 -3.57
N THR A 285 -6.60 -9.52 -3.73
CA THR A 285 -7.50 -8.41 -4.01
C THR A 285 -8.22 -7.85 -2.78
N SER A 286 -8.14 -8.55 -1.64
CA SER A 286 -8.71 -8.12 -0.37
C SER A 286 -7.61 -7.69 0.59
N PRO A 287 -7.76 -6.54 1.29
CA PRO A 287 -6.73 -6.05 2.20
C PRO A 287 -6.36 -7.06 3.28
N ALA A 288 -5.06 -7.17 3.52
CA ALA A 288 -4.50 -7.95 4.61
C ALA A 288 -3.33 -7.20 5.23
N TRP A 289 -3.21 -7.33 6.55
CA TRP A 289 -2.08 -6.79 7.28
C TRP A 289 -0.78 -7.47 6.86
N LYS A 290 0.24 -6.64 6.65
CA LYS A 290 1.63 -7.03 6.43
C LYS A 290 2.50 -6.19 7.34
N SER A 291 3.36 -6.86 8.12
CA SER A 291 4.35 -6.19 8.95
C SER A 291 5.68 -6.06 8.22
N PHE A 292 6.37 -4.93 8.47
CA PHE A 292 7.69 -4.59 7.98
C PHE A 292 8.57 -4.29 9.19
N ALA A 293 9.68 -5.02 9.29
CA ALA A 293 10.67 -4.84 10.33
C ALA A 293 11.88 -4.10 9.77
N ASP A 294 12.61 -3.43 10.67
CA ASP A 294 13.83 -2.74 10.28
C ASP A 294 14.86 -3.79 9.85
N LEU A 295 15.49 -3.54 8.71
CA LEU A 295 16.65 -4.34 8.33
C LEU A 295 17.87 -3.84 9.12
N PRO A 296 18.70 -4.73 9.69
CA PRO A 296 19.91 -4.31 10.36
C PRO A 296 20.78 -3.43 9.45
N HIS A 297 21.05 -2.21 9.89
CA HIS A 297 21.98 -1.30 9.24
C HIS A 297 23.39 -1.90 9.31
N LYS A 298 23.92 -2.30 8.15
CA LYS A 298 25.26 -2.89 7.99
C LYS A 298 25.95 -2.21 6.82
N ASN A 299 27.27 -2.33 6.79
CA ASN A 299 28.08 -1.85 5.67
C ASN A 299 27.80 -0.38 5.34
N GLY A 300 27.77 0.50 6.34
CA GLY A 300 27.51 1.94 6.16
C GLY A 300 26.10 2.34 5.67
N VAL A 301 25.19 1.39 5.40
CA VAL A 301 23.79 1.70 5.08
C VAL A 301 23.10 2.19 6.35
N THR A 302 22.63 3.43 6.34
CA THR A 302 21.99 4.05 7.51
C THR A 302 20.47 4.14 7.40
N ARG A 303 19.92 3.80 6.22
CA ARG A 303 18.49 3.91 5.94
C ARG A 303 18.01 2.80 5.02
N VAL A 304 16.92 2.16 5.43
CA VAL A 304 16.12 1.28 4.59
C VAL A 304 14.68 1.79 4.66
N LEU A 305 14.08 2.01 3.51
CA LEU A 305 12.73 2.54 3.38
C LEU A 305 11.82 1.47 2.78
N VAL A 306 10.53 1.56 3.06
CA VAL A 306 9.52 0.75 2.37
C VAL A 306 8.81 1.63 1.36
N GLU A 307 8.69 1.14 0.14
CA GLU A 307 7.92 1.79 -0.93
C GLU A 307 6.84 0.82 -1.43
N VAL A 308 5.60 1.29 -1.53
CA VAL A 308 4.48 0.58 -2.14
C VAL A 308 4.10 1.33 -3.41
N ALA A 309 4.15 0.68 -4.57
CA ALA A 309 3.98 1.35 -5.85
C ALA A 309 3.23 0.51 -6.87
N THR A 310 2.49 1.19 -7.72
CA THR A 310 2.06 0.68 -9.03
C THR A 310 3.28 0.51 -9.95
N SER A 311 3.18 -0.35 -10.96
CA SER A 311 4.28 -0.66 -11.89
C SER A 311 4.93 0.59 -12.50
N SER A 312 4.14 1.58 -12.90
CA SER A 312 4.64 2.81 -13.53
C SER A 312 5.47 3.72 -12.62
N LEU A 313 5.26 3.66 -11.30
CA LEU A 313 6.02 4.43 -10.30
C LEU A 313 6.94 3.53 -9.48
N ASN A 314 7.18 2.30 -9.93
CA ASN A 314 8.14 1.40 -9.34
C ASN A 314 9.49 1.51 -10.08
N PRO A 315 10.57 2.00 -9.45
CA PRO A 315 11.89 2.13 -10.08
C PRO A 315 12.51 0.80 -10.55
N GLY A 316 12.10 -0.33 -9.98
CA GLY A 316 12.57 -1.66 -10.39
C GLY A 316 11.67 -2.33 -11.44
N PHE A 317 10.76 -1.58 -12.07
CA PHE A 317 9.87 -2.08 -13.12
C PHE A 317 10.32 -1.56 -14.52
N PRO A 318 10.34 -2.41 -15.57
CA PRO A 318 9.94 -3.81 -15.58
C PRO A 318 10.92 -4.70 -14.81
N PRO A 319 10.44 -5.74 -14.11
CA PRO A 319 11.31 -6.69 -13.44
C PRO A 319 12.03 -7.56 -14.48
N ARG A 320 12.88 -8.48 -14.02
CA ARG A 320 13.54 -9.46 -14.91
C ARG A 320 12.51 -10.30 -15.67
N THR A 321 12.31 -9.97 -16.95
CA THR A 321 11.38 -10.67 -17.84
C THR A 321 11.74 -12.15 -17.97
N GLY A 322 10.72 -13.00 -18.13
CA GLY A 322 10.85 -14.46 -18.18
C GLY A 322 11.18 -15.12 -16.85
N LYS A 323 11.48 -14.37 -15.78
CA LYS A 323 11.88 -14.90 -14.47
C LYS A 323 10.97 -14.46 -13.33
N THR A 324 10.67 -13.17 -13.24
CA THR A 324 9.92 -12.63 -12.10
C THR A 324 8.42 -12.91 -12.23
N ARG A 325 7.80 -13.26 -11.10
CA ARG A 325 6.38 -13.59 -11.01
C ARG A 325 5.61 -12.54 -10.21
N ALA A 326 4.38 -12.28 -10.64
CA ALA A 326 3.34 -11.63 -9.85
C ALA A 326 2.19 -12.63 -9.66
N GLY A 327 2.11 -13.22 -8.47
CA GLY A 327 1.26 -14.40 -8.23
C GLY A 327 1.65 -15.56 -9.15
N SER A 328 0.68 -16.09 -9.90
CA SER A 328 0.91 -17.15 -10.90
C SER A 328 1.44 -16.63 -12.24
N THR A 329 1.44 -15.31 -12.46
CA THR A 329 1.77 -14.71 -13.77
C THR A 329 3.27 -14.45 -13.88
N VAL A 330 3.89 -14.88 -14.99
CA VAL A 330 5.27 -14.53 -15.36
C VAL A 330 5.20 -13.47 -16.46
N LEU A 331 6.04 -12.45 -16.39
CA LEU A 331 6.17 -11.49 -17.48
C LEU A 331 6.93 -12.14 -18.65
N PRO A 332 6.40 -12.19 -19.88
CA PRO A 332 7.09 -12.84 -21.00
C PRO A 332 8.47 -12.19 -21.28
N PRO A 333 9.49 -12.97 -21.71
CA PRO A 333 10.84 -12.46 -21.97
C PRO A 333 10.90 -11.22 -22.89
N GLU A 334 10.04 -11.19 -23.90
CA GLU A 334 9.92 -10.16 -24.93
C GLU A 334 9.07 -8.94 -24.52
N ASP A 335 8.36 -9.05 -23.40
CA ASP A 335 7.45 -8.01 -22.92
C ASP A 335 8.23 -6.91 -22.20
N ARG A 336 8.39 -5.76 -22.88
CA ARG A 336 9.01 -4.56 -22.30
C ARG A 336 8.12 -3.88 -21.24
N ALA A 337 6.88 -4.32 -21.09
CA ALA A 337 5.95 -4.15 -19.98
C ALA A 337 5.65 -2.75 -19.43
N PHE A 338 6.13 -1.64 -19.99
CA PHE A 338 5.85 -0.30 -19.44
C PHE A 338 4.35 0.07 -19.36
N HIS A 339 3.50 -0.57 -20.17
CA HIS A 339 2.06 -0.30 -20.22
C HIS A 339 1.27 -1.46 -19.59
N LYS A 340 1.17 -1.47 -18.26
CA LYS A 340 0.35 -2.42 -17.50
C LYS A 340 -0.65 -1.67 -16.64
N ARG A 341 -1.87 -2.21 -16.57
CA ARG A 341 -2.75 -1.88 -15.45
C ARG A 341 -2.04 -2.31 -14.18
N SER A 342 -2.17 -1.54 -13.12
CA SER A 342 -1.49 -1.79 -11.86
C SER A 342 -2.17 -1.06 -10.74
N TRP A 343 -2.36 -1.74 -9.61
CA TRP A 343 -3.07 -1.14 -8.51
C TRP A 343 -2.74 -1.75 -7.16
N PHE A 344 -2.76 -0.90 -6.15
CA PHE A 344 -2.80 -1.29 -4.75
C PHE A 344 -3.88 -0.51 -3.98
N SER A 345 -4.23 -1.07 -2.83
CA SER A 345 -5.07 -0.49 -1.79
C SER A 345 -4.28 -0.42 -0.49
N LEU A 346 -4.46 0.65 0.25
CA LEU A 346 -3.91 0.89 1.57
C LEU A 346 -5.05 1.39 2.48
N THR A 347 -5.46 0.53 3.41
CA THR A 347 -6.70 0.73 4.20
C THR A 347 -6.44 0.84 5.70
N GLY A 348 -5.18 0.94 6.11
CA GLY A 348 -4.79 1.22 7.49
C GLY A 348 -3.29 1.04 7.70
N ALA A 349 -2.77 1.71 8.73
CA ALA A 349 -1.39 1.58 9.17
C ALA A 349 -1.29 1.60 10.71
N VAL A 350 -0.43 0.74 11.24
CA VAL A 350 -0.15 0.63 12.69
C VAL A 350 1.36 0.54 12.91
N THR A 351 1.83 0.93 14.10
CA THR A 351 3.16 0.58 14.59
C THR A 351 3.05 -0.38 15.78
N HIS A 352 4.05 -1.24 15.96
CA HIS A 352 4.07 -2.24 17.03
C HIS A 352 5.49 -2.77 17.29
N ASP A 353 5.66 -3.54 18.38
CA ASP A 353 6.96 -4.13 18.74
C ASP A 353 7.05 -5.65 18.56
N GLY A 354 5.96 -6.31 18.21
CA GLY A 354 5.92 -7.76 17.91
C GLY A 354 6.01 -8.07 16.41
N GLY A 355 6.16 -9.34 16.03
CA GLY A 355 6.01 -9.77 14.62
C GLY A 355 4.57 -10.05 14.18
N SER A 356 3.59 -9.91 15.08
CA SER A 356 2.18 -10.21 14.82
C SER A 356 1.47 -9.09 14.08
N THR A 357 0.41 -9.43 13.34
CA THR A 357 -0.47 -8.44 12.69
C THR A 357 -1.77 -8.26 13.47
N PRO A 358 -2.45 -7.08 13.36
CA PRO A 358 -3.74 -6.86 14.01
C PRO A 358 -4.76 -7.95 13.64
N ALA A 359 -5.50 -8.42 14.64
CA ALA A 359 -6.54 -9.41 14.47
C ALA A 359 -7.78 -8.80 13.79
N LYS A 360 -8.62 -9.67 13.22
CA LYS A 360 -9.91 -9.26 12.63
C LYS A 360 -11.01 -9.52 13.67
N PRO A 361 -11.57 -8.50 14.35
CA PRO A 361 -12.49 -8.69 15.48
C PRO A 361 -13.88 -9.25 15.11
N LEU A 362 -14.16 -9.48 13.82
CA LEU A 362 -15.43 -10.03 13.34
C LEU A 362 -16.64 -9.11 13.57
N ASP A 363 -16.42 -7.79 13.56
CA ASP A 363 -17.47 -6.79 13.86
C ASP A 363 -18.67 -6.83 12.89
N HIS A 364 -18.48 -7.37 11.68
CA HIS A 364 -19.57 -7.52 10.72
C HIS A 364 -20.69 -8.45 11.20
N PHE A 365 -20.45 -9.34 12.18
CA PHE A 365 -21.51 -10.17 12.79
C PHE A 365 -22.18 -9.52 14.01
N ALA A 366 -21.76 -8.35 14.47
CA ALA A 366 -22.28 -7.77 15.72
C ALA A 366 -23.81 -7.65 15.74
N ALA A 367 -24.40 -7.13 14.67
CA ALA A 367 -25.85 -6.99 14.55
C ALA A 367 -26.61 -8.32 14.37
N LEU A 368 -25.91 -9.41 13.99
CA LEU A 368 -26.52 -10.74 13.85
C LEU A 368 -26.80 -11.35 15.23
N TYR A 369 -25.85 -11.22 16.15
CA TYR A 369 -25.88 -11.86 17.47
C TYR A 369 -26.36 -10.94 18.61
N GLU A 370 -26.86 -9.75 18.30
CA GLU A 370 -27.38 -8.81 19.29
C GLU A 370 -28.78 -9.20 19.77
N GLY A 371 -29.00 -9.31 21.09
CA GLY A 371 -30.30 -9.64 21.70
C GLY A 371 -30.53 -11.14 21.93
N ASP A 372 -31.76 -11.51 22.27
CA ASP A 372 -32.09 -12.90 22.61
C ASP A 372 -31.99 -13.84 21.40
N PRO A 373 -31.64 -15.13 21.62
CA PRO A 373 -31.64 -16.15 20.57
C PRO A 373 -33.02 -16.29 19.91
N PRO A 374 -33.08 -16.54 18.58
CA PRO A 374 -34.33 -16.77 17.88
C PRO A 374 -35.00 -18.04 18.42
N ALA A 375 -36.31 -17.93 18.69
CA ALA A 375 -37.10 -19.03 19.26
C ALA A 375 -37.44 -20.13 18.25
N THR A 376 -37.35 -19.86 16.94
CA THR A 376 -37.64 -20.82 15.86
C THR A 376 -36.59 -20.77 14.75
N VAL A 377 -36.53 -21.83 13.94
CA VAL A 377 -35.67 -21.91 12.74
C VAL A 377 -36.00 -20.78 11.76
N ASP A 378 -37.28 -20.54 11.51
CA ASP A 378 -37.73 -19.45 10.63
C ASP A 378 -37.32 -18.09 11.20
N ALA A 379 -37.49 -17.88 12.52
CA ALA A 379 -37.04 -16.66 13.17
C ALA A 379 -35.52 -16.44 13.06
N ALA A 380 -34.73 -17.52 13.00
CA ALA A 380 -33.29 -17.42 12.78
C ALA A 380 -32.95 -17.01 11.35
N TRP A 381 -33.62 -17.58 10.35
CA TRP A 381 -33.45 -17.17 8.96
C TRP A 381 -33.91 -15.72 8.75
N GLU A 382 -35.00 -15.30 9.40
CA GLU A 382 -35.44 -13.90 9.41
C GLU A 382 -34.42 -12.98 10.11
N ARG A 383 -33.79 -13.43 11.20
CA ARG A 383 -32.71 -12.67 11.87
C ARG A 383 -31.50 -12.49 10.94
N VAL A 384 -31.08 -13.55 10.23
CA VAL A 384 -29.99 -13.47 9.25
C VAL A 384 -30.37 -12.54 8.09
N ALA A 385 -31.58 -12.68 7.54
CA ALA A 385 -32.08 -11.81 6.49
C ALA A 385 -32.13 -10.35 6.94
N GLY A 386 -32.58 -10.07 8.16
CA GLY A 386 -32.59 -8.75 8.77
C GLY A 386 -31.19 -8.15 8.93
N TRP A 387 -30.20 -8.94 9.33
CA TRP A 387 -28.80 -8.53 9.39
C TRP A 387 -28.25 -8.11 8.01
N LEU A 388 -28.46 -8.94 6.99
CA LEU A 388 -28.01 -8.68 5.62
C LEU A 388 -28.74 -7.46 5.00
N ASN A 389 -30.07 -7.37 5.14
CA ASN A 389 -30.86 -6.22 4.71
C ASN A 389 -30.50 -4.94 5.47
N GLY A 390 -30.10 -5.06 6.74
CA GLY A 390 -29.59 -3.95 7.55
C GLY A 390 -28.33 -3.32 6.94
N ALA A 391 -27.42 -4.13 6.39
CA ALA A 391 -26.24 -3.64 5.69
C ALA A 391 -26.62 -2.87 4.40
N VAL A 392 -27.59 -3.39 3.63
CA VAL A 392 -28.14 -2.70 2.44
C VAL A 392 -28.77 -1.36 2.82
N THR A 393 -29.53 -1.34 3.92
CA THR A 393 -30.20 -0.13 4.42
C THR A 393 -29.19 0.94 4.83
N ARG A 394 -28.15 0.57 5.59
CA ARG A 394 -27.07 1.48 5.99
C ARG A 394 -26.28 1.99 4.78
N TYR A 395 -25.98 1.13 3.81
CA TYR A 395 -25.34 1.56 2.56
C TYR A 395 -26.16 2.58 1.80
N ALA A 396 -27.45 2.32 1.62
CA ALA A 396 -28.35 3.25 0.94
C ALA A 396 -28.58 4.57 1.70
N ALA A 397 -28.35 4.57 3.01
CA ALA A 397 -28.37 5.77 3.86
C ALA A 397 -27.01 6.51 3.91
N GLY A 398 -25.94 5.94 3.34
CA GLY A 398 -24.59 6.52 3.41
C GLY A 398 -23.91 6.33 4.77
N THR A 399 -24.35 5.36 5.58
CA THR A 399 -23.84 5.09 6.94
C THR A 399 -23.24 3.68 7.07
N ALA A 400 -22.88 3.04 5.95
CA ALA A 400 -22.23 1.75 5.95
C ALA A 400 -20.86 1.79 6.62
N THR A 401 -20.58 0.77 7.42
CA THR A 401 -19.27 0.51 8.04
C THR A 401 -18.43 -0.43 7.18
N GLY A 402 -17.14 -0.57 7.47
CA GLY A 402 -16.29 -1.58 6.82
C GLY A 402 -16.82 -3.02 7.01
N GLY A 403 -17.53 -3.29 8.11
CA GLY A 403 -18.23 -4.56 8.32
C GLY A 403 -19.38 -4.76 7.33
N ASP A 404 -20.17 -3.71 7.08
CA ASP A 404 -21.23 -3.71 6.08
C ASP A 404 -20.69 -3.93 4.67
N VAL A 405 -19.57 -3.28 4.31
CA VAL A 405 -18.92 -3.47 3.00
C VAL A 405 -18.60 -4.95 2.75
N ARG A 406 -18.18 -5.68 3.78
CA ARG A 406 -17.89 -7.11 3.67
C ARG A 406 -19.15 -7.93 3.43
N VAL A 407 -20.25 -7.61 4.12
CA VAL A 407 -21.56 -8.23 3.92
C VAL A 407 -22.10 -7.94 2.53
N LEU A 408 -22.05 -6.68 2.09
CA LEU A 408 -22.53 -6.23 0.78
C LEU A 408 -21.76 -6.88 -0.37
N ASN A 409 -20.43 -6.97 -0.26
CA ASN A 409 -19.62 -7.67 -1.24
C ASN A 409 -19.94 -9.17 -1.30
N TRP A 410 -20.25 -9.81 -0.17
CA TRP A 410 -20.70 -11.20 -0.17
C TRP A 410 -22.08 -11.35 -0.84
N LEU A 411 -23.03 -10.44 -0.55
CA LEU A 411 -24.35 -10.42 -1.19
C LEU A 411 -24.22 -10.22 -2.71
N LEU A 412 -23.34 -9.31 -3.14
CA LEU A 412 -23.05 -9.04 -4.54
C LEU A 412 -22.47 -10.28 -5.24
N ALA A 413 -21.46 -10.92 -4.62
CA ALA A 413 -20.79 -12.09 -5.17
C ALA A 413 -21.71 -13.32 -5.29
N ASN A 414 -22.75 -13.39 -4.47
CA ASN A 414 -23.72 -14.49 -4.47
C ASN A 414 -25.04 -14.15 -5.21
N GLY A 415 -25.10 -12.99 -5.89
CA GLY A 415 -26.27 -12.62 -6.71
C GLY A 415 -27.52 -12.20 -5.93
N PHE A 416 -27.39 -11.86 -4.65
CA PHE A 416 -28.49 -11.32 -3.84
C PHE A 416 -28.76 -9.84 -4.10
N LEU A 417 -27.82 -9.14 -4.75
CA LEU A 417 -27.96 -7.73 -5.11
C LEU A 417 -27.90 -7.57 -6.63
N PRO A 418 -28.81 -6.76 -7.23
CA PRO A 418 -28.77 -6.45 -8.65
C PRO A 418 -27.43 -5.83 -9.04
N ASN A 419 -26.77 -6.41 -10.04
CA ASN A 419 -25.51 -5.89 -10.58
C ASN A 419 -25.32 -6.16 -12.08
N GLN A 420 -26.23 -6.93 -12.71
CA GLN A 420 -26.17 -7.21 -14.14
C GLN A 420 -26.70 -6.02 -14.94
N LEU A 421 -25.93 -5.56 -15.91
CA LEU A 421 -26.27 -4.39 -16.74
C LEU A 421 -27.51 -4.64 -17.62
N ASP A 422 -27.78 -5.90 -17.96
CA ASP A 422 -28.94 -6.31 -18.73
C ASP A 422 -30.26 -5.98 -18.03
N ASP A 423 -30.29 -6.12 -16.72
CA ASP A 423 -31.45 -5.84 -15.88
C ASP A 423 -31.53 -4.36 -15.44
N LEU A 424 -30.47 -3.57 -15.70
CA LEU A 424 -30.28 -2.23 -15.15
C LEU A 424 -29.95 -1.21 -16.27
N PRO A 425 -30.92 -0.86 -17.14
CA PRO A 425 -30.65 -0.07 -18.35
C PRO A 425 -30.09 1.33 -18.09
N THR A 426 -30.47 1.98 -16.98
CA THR A 426 -29.89 3.28 -16.57
C THR A 426 -28.42 3.11 -16.18
N LEU A 427 -28.09 2.11 -15.37
CA LEU A 427 -26.71 1.81 -15.00
C LEU A 427 -25.87 1.41 -16.21
N ARG A 428 -26.43 0.67 -17.17
CA ARG A 428 -25.75 0.32 -18.43
C ARG A 428 -25.24 1.56 -19.15
N LYS A 429 -26.07 2.61 -19.27
CA LYS A 429 -25.66 3.87 -19.91
C LYS A 429 -24.55 4.57 -19.14
N LEU A 430 -24.66 4.67 -17.81
CA LEU A 430 -23.67 5.31 -16.96
C LEU A 430 -22.33 4.57 -16.99
N VAL A 431 -22.35 3.24 -16.91
CA VAL A 431 -21.14 2.40 -16.95
C VAL A 431 -20.50 2.42 -18.34
N ALA A 432 -21.30 2.44 -19.42
CA ALA A 432 -20.77 2.63 -20.77
C ALA A 432 -20.04 3.98 -20.88
N ARG A 433 -20.65 5.07 -20.41
CA ARG A 433 -20.00 6.38 -20.39
C ARG A 433 -18.74 6.40 -19.52
N TYR A 434 -18.77 5.77 -18.36
CA TYR A 434 -17.61 5.63 -17.49
C TYR A 434 -16.45 4.94 -18.21
N ARG A 435 -16.72 3.85 -18.93
CA ARG A 435 -15.73 3.11 -19.72
C ARG A 435 -15.17 3.95 -20.86
N GLU A 436 -16.00 4.73 -21.55
CA GLU A 436 -15.55 5.66 -22.61
C GLU A 436 -14.60 6.73 -22.07
N VAL A 437 -14.90 7.32 -20.91
CA VAL A 437 -14.04 8.34 -20.28
C VAL A 437 -12.76 7.70 -19.76
N GLU A 438 -12.83 6.53 -19.14
CA GLU A 438 -11.64 5.79 -18.67
C GLU A 438 -10.71 5.40 -19.83
N ALA A 439 -11.27 5.07 -20.99
CA ALA A 439 -10.49 4.72 -22.18
C ALA A 439 -9.63 5.89 -22.68
N GLN A 440 -10.04 7.14 -22.42
CA GLN A 440 -9.28 8.34 -22.77
C GLN A 440 -8.07 8.59 -21.86
N ILE A 441 -8.03 7.96 -20.68
CA ILE A 441 -6.85 7.97 -19.83
C ILE A 441 -5.77 7.11 -20.49
N GLY A 442 -4.70 7.77 -20.92
CA GLY A 442 -3.52 7.12 -21.49
C GLY A 442 -2.66 6.45 -20.42
N TRP A 443 -1.69 5.66 -20.85
CA TRP A 443 -0.71 5.06 -19.94
C TRP A 443 0.15 6.15 -19.26
N PRO A 444 0.46 6.00 -17.97
CA PRO A 444 1.32 6.92 -17.26
C PRO A 444 2.68 7.00 -17.94
N ARG A 445 3.20 8.22 -18.06
CA ARG A 445 4.60 8.42 -18.43
C ARG A 445 5.40 8.63 -17.16
N SER A 446 6.43 7.83 -16.97
CA SER A 446 7.34 7.98 -15.85
C SER A 446 8.79 8.00 -16.30
N ALA A 447 9.64 8.60 -15.47
CA ALA A 447 11.07 8.53 -15.59
C ALA A 447 11.68 8.17 -14.24
N ILE A 448 12.82 7.50 -14.30
CA ILE A 448 13.66 7.34 -13.13
C ILE A 448 14.23 8.71 -12.75
N SER A 449 14.22 9.01 -11.46
CA SER A 449 14.64 10.28 -10.88
C SER A 449 15.30 10.05 -9.53
N MET A 450 15.86 11.13 -9.00
CA MET A 450 16.26 11.25 -7.61
C MET A 450 15.16 11.99 -6.82
N ASP A 451 14.97 11.63 -5.54
CA ASP A 451 14.02 12.27 -4.64
C ASP A 451 14.63 12.51 -3.25
N GLU A 452 14.52 13.73 -2.75
CA GLU A 452 15.08 14.16 -1.46
C GLU A 452 14.02 14.81 -0.55
N ARG A 453 12.80 15.05 -1.06
CA ARG A 453 11.78 15.90 -0.40
C ARG A 453 11.46 15.52 1.05
N ASP A 454 11.63 14.25 1.38
CA ASP A 454 11.20 13.65 2.65
C ASP A 454 12.34 12.90 3.33
N LEU A 455 13.57 13.15 2.88
CA LEU A 455 14.76 12.59 3.47
C LEU A 455 15.36 13.64 4.38
N ALA A 456 15.51 13.30 5.68
CA ALA A 456 16.45 14.02 6.53
C ALA A 456 17.81 14.06 5.80
N PRO A 457 18.45 15.23 5.71
CA PRO A 457 19.82 15.36 5.25
C PRO A 457 20.69 14.27 5.85
N LEU A 458 21.53 13.66 5.02
CA LEU A 458 22.41 12.61 5.48
C LEU A 458 23.81 13.16 5.74
N ASP A 459 24.23 13.04 6.99
CA ASP A 459 25.63 13.20 7.37
C ASP A 459 26.36 11.88 7.11
N TYR A 460 27.62 11.96 6.69
CA TYR A 460 28.40 10.81 6.27
C TYR A 460 29.55 10.55 7.24
N ARG A 461 29.76 9.30 7.64
CA ARG A 461 30.90 8.94 8.50
C ARG A 461 32.18 8.87 7.67
N LEU A 462 33.19 9.63 8.08
CA LEU A 462 34.50 9.63 7.44
C LEU A 462 35.14 8.25 7.56
N ASN A 463 35.64 7.68 6.46
CA ASN A 463 36.45 6.45 6.53
C ASN A 463 37.90 6.83 6.86
N ILE A 464 38.41 6.35 8.00
CA ILE A 464 39.77 6.65 8.46
C ILE A 464 40.76 6.08 7.45
N ARG A 465 41.54 6.94 6.80
CA ARG A 465 42.45 6.54 5.71
C ARG A 465 41.76 5.87 4.52
N GLY A 466 40.46 6.12 4.33
CA GLY A 466 39.65 5.49 3.28
C GLY A 466 39.30 4.04 3.54
N ASP A 467 39.55 3.53 4.75
CA ASP A 467 39.22 2.18 5.18
C ASP A 467 37.74 2.09 5.56
N VAL A 468 36.94 1.43 4.71
CA VAL A 468 35.48 1.30 4.87
C VAL A 468 35.06 0.50 6.11
N ASP A 469 35.99 -0.24 6.71
CA ASP A 469 35.75 -0.98 7.97
C ASP A 469 36.12 -0.13 9.20
N ARG A 470 36.63 1.09 9.01
CA ARG A 470 37.08 1.99 10.07
C ARG A 470 36.46 3.38 9.92
N GLU A 471 35.30 3.56 10.53
CA GLU A 471 34.61 4.84 10.60
C GLU A 471 35.23 5.79 11.64
N GLY A 472 35.26 7.07 11.30
CA GLY A 472 35.62 8.20 12.16
C GLY A 472 34.41 9.07 12.44
N ASP A 473 34.64 10.38 12.54
CA ASP A 473 33.60 11.34 12.90
C ASP A 473 32.50 11.42 11.82
N THR A 474 31.29 11.74 12.27
CA THR A 474 30.16 12.08 11.39
C THR A 474 30.41 13.47 10.79
N ILE A 475 30.46 13.56 9.48
CA ILE A 475 30.66 14.79 8.73
C ILE A 475 29.33 15.28 8.18
N PRO A 476 28.87 16.49 8.56
CA PRO A 476 27.69 17.10 7.98
C PRO A 476 27.83 17.24 6.47
N ARG A 477 26.72 17.07 5.74
CA ARG A 477 26.75 17.36 4.30
C ARG A 477 27.08 18.83 4.05
N ASP A 478 27.95 19.08 3.10
CA ASP A 478 28.29 20.43 2.65
C ASP A 478 28.97 20.37 1.27
N PHE A 479 29.28 21.52 0.71
CA PHE A 479 30.15 21.66 -0.44
C PHE A 479 31.61 21.84 -0.02
N LEU A 480 32.54 21.83 -0.99
CA LEU A 480 33.97 22.00 -0.70
C LEU A 480 34.21 23.42 -0.16
N GLU A 481 34.82 23.52 1.03
CA GLU A 481 35.10 24.80 1.68
C GLU A 481 36.02 25.71 0.84
N ALA A 482 36.86 25.14 -0.01
CA ALA A 482 37.70 25.86 -0.96
C ALA A 482 36.93 26.87 -1.86
N PHE A 483 35.62 26.65 -2.05
CA PHE A 483 34.75 27.50 -2.84
C PHE A 483 33.82 28.38 -1.99
N ALA A 484 33.86 28.25 -0.67
CA ALA A 484 33.15 29.15 0.22
C ALA A 484 33.83 30.52 0.25
N ASP A 485 33.09 31.59 0.58
CA ASP A 485 33.63 32.93 0.82
C ASP A 485 34.50 32.93 2.10
N GLN A 486 35.68 32.32 2.03
CA GLN A 486 36.68 32.36 3.10
C GLN A 486 37.71 33.45 2.78
N THR A 487 37.54 34.63 3.37
CA THR A 487 38.51 35.75 3.27
C THR A 487 39.63 35.66 4.30
N THR A 488 39.66 34.63 5.14
CA THR A 488 40.62 34.49 6.26
C THR A 488 41.51 33.28 6.05
N VAL A 489 42.69 33.52 5.48
CA VAL A 489 43.81 32.57 5.57
C VAL A 489 44.48 32.84 6.91
N GLY A 490 44.47 31.86 7.83
CA GLY A 490 45.24 31.98 9.07
C GLY A 490 46.72 32.22 8.76
N GLU A 491 47.39 33.09 9.53
CA GLU A 491 48.85 33.25 9.40
C GLU A 491 49.53 31.90 9.63
N SER A 492 50.13 31.33 8.57
CA SER A 492 50.84 30.07 8.63
C SER A 492 52.35 30.30 8.60
N ALA A 493 53.07 29.60 9.47
CA ALA A 493 54.53 29.52 9.41
C ALA A 493 55.03 28.59 8.28
N GLY A 494 54.12 27.90 7.58
CA GLY A 494 54.39 27.01 6.45
C GLY A 494 53.80 27.53 5.13
N SER A 495 53.45 26.62 4.21
CA SER A 495 52.89 27.04 2.90
C SER A 495 51.48 27.65 2.98
N GLY A 496 50.84 27.66 4.16
CA GLY A 496 49.44 28.04 4.34
C GLY A 496 48.42 27.03 3.79
N ARG A 497 48.85 26.00 3.07
CA ARG A 497 47.96 25.07 2.36
C ARG A 497 47.22 24.10 3.27
N LEU A 498 47.82 23.68 4.39
CA LEU A 498 47.13 22.84 5.37
C LEU A 498 46.09 23.66 6.13
N GLU A 499 46.40 24.93 6.38
CA GLU A 499 45.52 25.89 7.04
C GLU A 499 44.40 26.40 6.12
N LEU A 500 44.58 26.32 4.80
CA LEU A 500 43.52 26.53 3.81
C LEU A 500 42.61 25.30 3.66
N ALA A 501 43.10 24.11 4.00
CA ALA A 501 42.35 22.86 3.94
C ALA A 501 41.69 22.50 5.27
N ARG A 502 41.62 23.41 6.25
CA ARG A 502 41.20 23.14 7.64
C ARG A 502 40.26 24.18 8.20
#